data_AF-A0A2T1A6Q1-F1
#
_entry.id   AF-A0A2T1A6Q1-F1
#
_cell.length_a   1.000
_cell.length_b   1.000
_cell.length_c   1.000
_cell.angle_alpha   90.00
_cell.angle_beta   90.00
_cell.angle_gamma   90.00
#
_symmetry.space_group_name_H-M   'P 1'
#
loop_
_entity.id
_entity.type
_entity.pdbx_description
1 polymer ?
#
loop_
_entity_poly.entity_id
_entity_poly.type
_entity_poly.pdbx_seq_one_letter_code
_entity_poly.pdbx_strand_id
1 'polypeptide(L)'
;MNTKAIATGNERAILDDMLDRNRAALINTVRGLSEIDARRRLVTSLTTPISLVKHAAAAERIWFQRFWAGLDESECDGYSKRDEGTFSVADDETLADVIAEYERASQRSREIASGFALDDIKDNPREGTVSMRWTLVAMIQEFARHAGHGDILREQIDQCPTQAPTP
;
A
#
# COMPACT_ATOMS: atom_id res chain seq x y z
N MET A 1 -4.39 6.17 -17.97
CA MET A 1 -5.40 7.19 -18.29
C MET A 1 -5.60 8.05 -17.05
N ASN A 2 -5.55 9.38 -17.18
CA ASN A 2 -5.77 10.28 -16.05
C ASN A 2 -7.28 10.40 -15.84
N THR A 3 -7.86 9.45 -15.12
CA THR A 3 -9.30 9.47 -14.81
C THR A 3 -9.54 10.64 -13.87
N LYS A 4 -10.43 11.56 -14.28
CA LYS A 4 -10.78 12.74 -13.49
C LYS A 4 -11.33 12.27 -12.14
N ALA A 5 -10.73 12.77 -11.05
CA ALA A 5 -11.12 12.41 -9.68
C ALA A 5 -12.64 12.53 -9.48
N ILE A 6 -13.22 11.54 -8.79
CA ILE A 6 -14.65 11.54 -8.47
C ILE A 6 -14.85 12.45 -7.25
N ALA A 7 -15.35 13.66 -7.51
CA ALA A 7 -15.55 14.67 -6.47
C ALA A 7 -17.00 14.73 -5.93
N THR A 8 -17.94 14.03 -6.57
CA THR A 8 -19.38 13.99 -6.22
C THR A 8 -19.98 12.66 -6.67
N GLY A 9 -21.01 12.14 -5.99
CA GLY A 9 -21.69 10.91 -6.37
C GLY A 9 -22.06 10.02 -5.18
N ASN A 10 -22.27 8.73 -5.44
CA ASN A 10 -22.49 7.73 -4.40
C ASN A 10 -21.23 7.58 -3.52
N GLU A 11 -21.43 7.41 -2.20
CA GLU A 11 -20.37 7.26 -1.20
C GLU A 11 -19.33 6.19 -1.59
N ARG A 12 -19.77 5.01 -2.05
CA ARG A 12 -18.86 3.91 -2.44
C ARG A 12 -17.92 4.32 -3.55
N ALA A 13 -18.45 4.98 -4.58
CA ALA A 13 -17.64 5.42 -5.72
C ALA A 13 -16.56 6.43 -5.29
N ILE A 14 -16.88 7.31 -4.34
CA ILE A 14 -15.93 8.29 -3.80
C ILE A 14 -14.84 7.59 -2.98
N LEU A 15 -15.21 6.67 -2.08
CA LEU A 15 -14.26 5.92 -1.26
C LEU A 15 -13.29 5.11 -2.13
N ASP A 16 -13.80 4.50 -3.20
CA ASP A 16 -12.97 3.70 -4.13
C ASP A 16 -11.99 4.57 -4.90
N ASP A 17 -12.46 5.66 -5.50
CA ASP A 17 -11.59 6.61 -6.21
C ASP A 17 -10.51 7.18 -5.27
N MET A 18 -10.88 7.52 -4.03
CA MET A 18 -9.93 8.03 -3.05
C MET A 18 -8.88 6.98 -2.69
N LEU A 19 -9.27 5.73 -2.45
CA LEU A 19 -8.32 4.66 -2.15
C LEU A 19 -7.38 4.43 -3.35
N ASP A 20 -7.90 4.50 -4.57
CA ASP A 20 -7.15 4.26 -5.80
C ASP A 20 -6.11 5.31 -6.09
N ARG A 21 -6.46 6.56 -5.83
CA ARG A 21 -5.50 7.65 -5.92
C ARG A 21 -4.36 7.47 -4.93
N ASN A 22 -4.63 7.00 -3.72
CA ASN A 22 -3.58 6.74 -2.73
C ASN A 22 -2.74 5.51 -3.09
N ARG A 23 -3.35 4.48 -3.70
CA ARG A 23 -2.60 3.37 -4.30
C ARG A 23 -1.63 3.85 -5.38
N ALA A 24 -2.13 4.68 -6.29
CA ALA A 24 -1.30 5.28 -7.34
C ALA A 24 -0.22 6.21 -6.78
N ALA A 25 -0.53 7.00 -5.75
CA ALA A 25 0.42 7.88 -5.09
C ALA A 25 1.61 7.09 -4.52
N LEU A 26 1.36 5.98 -3.82
CA LEU A 26 2.42 5.10 -3.32
C LEU A 26 3.36 4.61 -4.44
N ILE A 27 2.80 4.12 -5.55
CA ILE A 27 3.60 3.69 -6.72
C ILE A 27 4.41 4.87 -7.29
N ASN A 28 3.83 6.07 -7.32
CA ASN A 28 4.52 7.25 -7.84
C ASN A 28 5.75 7.63 -7.00
N THR A 29 5.73 7.40 -5.68
CA THR A 29 6.90 7.71 -4.82
C THR A 29 8.14 6.90 -5.21
N VAL A 30 7.95 5.67 -5.69
CA VAL A 30 9.05 4.76 -6.08
C VAL A 30 9.31 4.72 -7.59
N ARG A 31 8.42 5.28 -8.41
CA ARG A 31 8.52 5.21 -9.86
C ARG A 31 9.84 5.79 -10.36
N GLY A 32 10.56 5.01 -11.17
CA GLY A 32 11.82 5.43 -11.77
C GLY A 32 13.03 5.47 -10.83
N LEU A 33 12.90 5.02 -9.58
CA LEU A 33 14.06 4.80 -8.71
C LEU A 33 14.91 3.63 -9.23
N SER A 34 16.22 3.71 -8.98
CA SER A 34 17.10 2.55 -9.06
C SER A 34 16.81 1.57 -7.92
N GLU A 35 17.21 0.30 -8.05
CA GLU A 35 17.11 -0.68 -6.96
C GLU A 35 17.86 -0.21 -5.69
N ILE A 36 18.98 0.48 -5.87
CA ILE A 36 19.79 1.02 -4.78
C ILE A 36 19.03 2.13 -4.05
N ASP A 37 18.47 3.10 -4.78
CA ASP A 37 17.73 4.21 -4.17
C ASP A 37 16.42 3.74 -3.54
N ALA A 38 15.73 2.80 -4.17
CA ALA A 38 14.50 2.22 -3.64
C ALA A 38 14.73 1.51 -2.30
N ARG A 39 15.92 0.94 -2.09
CA ARG A 39 16.33 0.25 -0.85
C ARG A 39 17.04 1.14 0.15
N ARG A 40 17.28 2.41 -0.20
CA ARG A 40 18.03 3.32 0.66
C ARG A 40 17.26 3.63 1.94
N ARG A 41 17.91 3.38 3.07
CA ARG A 41 17.40 3.70 4.40
C ARG A 41 17.85 5.10 4.81
N LEU A 42 16.90 6.03 4.87
CA LEU A 42 17.15 7.45 5.17
C LEU A 42 16.62 7.87 6.55
N VAL A 43 15.95 6.96 7.25
CA VAL A 43 15.38 7.16 8.57
C VAL A 43 15.71 5.96 9.48
N THR A 44 15.61 6.16 10.80
CA THR A 44 15.96 5.13 11.79
C THR A 44 15.02 3.91 11.76
N SER A 45 13.78 4.04 11.31
CA SER A 45 12.85 2.91 11.13
C SER A 45 13.28 1.98 9.99
N LEU A 46 12.59 0.85 9.82
CA LEU A 46 12.76 -0.05 8.66
C LEU A 46 12.22 0.55 7.34
N THR A 47 11.84 1.82 7.33
CA THR A 47 11.20 2.47 6.20
C THR A 47 12.23 2.82 5.13
N THR A 48 12.00 2.28 3.94
CA THR A 48 12.66 2.59 2.67
C THR A 48 11.57 2.80 1.62
N PRO A 49 11.86 3.43 0.47
CA PRO A 49 10.86 3.60 -0.58
C PRO A 49 10.19 2.27 -0.99
N ILE A 50 10.97 1.20 -1.22
CA ILE A 50 10.43 -0.11 -1.60
C ILE A 50 9.66 -0.78 -0.45
N SER A 51 10.08 -0.61 0.81
CA SER A 51 9.38 -1.24 1.93
C SER A 51 8.01 -0.62 2.21
N LEU A 52 7.78 0.65 1.85
CA LEU A 52 6.45 1.26 1.90
C LEU A 52 5.46 0.57 0.95
N VAL A 53 5.90 0.24 -0.27
CA VAL A 53 5.07 -0.48 -1.25
C VAL A 53 4.83 -1.93 -0.81
N LYS A 54 5.86 -2.59 -0.28
CA LYS A 54 5.74 -3.95 0.29
C LYS A 54 4.74 -3.98 1.45
N HIS A 55 4.84 -3.01 2.35
CA HIS A 55 3.92 -2.87 3.47
C HIS A 55 2.49 -2.63 3.00
N ALA A 56 2.29 -1.78 1.99
CA ALA A 56 0.97 -1.53 1.42
C ALA A 56 0.35 -2.81 0.83
N ALA A 57 1.12 -3.64 0.13
CA ALA A 57 0.66 -4.94 -0.37
C ALA A 57 0.25 -5.88 0.78
N ALA A 58 1.00 -5.91 1.89
CA ALA A 58 0.61 -6.68 3.07
C ALA A 58 -0.67 -6.13 3.73
N ALA A 59 -0.83 -4.80 3.82
CA ALA A 59 -2.02 -4.16 4.36
C ALA A 59 -3.29 -4.52 3.56
N GLU A 60 -3.21 -4.54 2.23
CA GLU A 60 -4.29 -5.04 1.35
C GLU A 60 -4.71 -6.47 1.75
N ARG A 61 -3.73 -7.38 1.90
CA ARG A 61 -4.01 -8.77 2.27
C ARG A 61 -4.59 -8.90 3.65
N ILE A 62 -4.05 -8.19 4.63
CA ILE A 62 -4.50 -8.25 6.02
C ILE A 62 -5.97 -7.83 6.13
N TRP A 63 -6.36 -6.75 5.43
CA TRP A 63 -7.73 -6.25 5.52
C TRP A 63 -8.69 -7.00 4.62
N PHE A 64 -8.37 -7.18 3.35
CA PHE A 64 -9.34 -7.74 2.41
C PHE A 64 -9.29 -9.26 2.36
N GLN A 65 -8.10 -9.87 2.23
CA GLN A 65 -7.97 -11.33 2.10
C GLN A 65 -8.18 -12.05 3.44
N ARG A 66 -7.39 -11.70 4.46
CA ARG A 66 -7.44 -12.31 5.79
C ARG A 66 -8.73 -11.98 6.53
N PHE A 67 -9.10 -10.71 6.60
CA PHE A 67 -10.22 -10.28 7.44
C PHE A 67 -11.58 -10.34 6.73
N TRP A 68 -11.76 -9.66 5.59
CA TRP A 68 -13.06 -9.64 4.90
C TRP A 68 -13.40 -10.97 4.23
N ALA A 69 -12.50 -11.52 3.41
CA ALA A 69 -12.70 -12.82 2.77
C ALA A 69 -12.49 -14.01 3.72
N GLY A 70 -11.87 -13.80 4.88
CA GLY A 70 -11.70 -14.84 5.90
C GLY A 70 -10.68 -15.92 5.52
N LEU A 71 -9.75 -15.61 4.61
CA LEU A 71 -8.75 -16.55 4.13
C LEU A 71 -7.70 -16.85 5.20
N ASP A 72 -7.18 -18.07 5.17
CA ASP A 72 -5.98 -18.45 5.90
C ASP A 72 -4.71 -17.88 5.21
N GLU A 73 -3.57 -17.99 5.90
CA GLU A 73 -2.31 -17.36 5.45
C GLU A 73 -1.79 -18.03 4.19
N SER A 74 -1.93 -19.36 4.12
CA SER A 74 -1.57 -20.16 2.97
C SER A 74 -2.43 -19.91 1.74
N GLU A 75 -3.59 -19.26 1.90
CA GLU A 75 -4.53 -18.94 0.81
C GLU A 75 -4.35 -17.50 0.29
N CYS A 76 -3.60 -16.68 1.03
CA CYS A 76 -3.26 -15.32 0.62
C CYS A 76 -2.19 -15.35 -0.48
N ASP A 77 -2.25 -14.37 -1.38
CA ASP A 77 -1.30 -14.24 -2.51
C ASP A 77 0.04 -13.57 -2.13
N GLY A 78 0.43 -13.69 -0.87
CA GLY A 78 1.69 -13.17 -0.33
C GLY A 78 1.61 -12.90 1.17
N TYR A 79 2.62 -12.19 1.70
CA TYR A 79 2.76 -11.97 3.14
C TYR A 79 1.57 -11.20 3.73
N SER A 80 0.92 -11.77 4.74
CA SER A 80 -0.33 -11.25 5.30
C SER A 80 -0.36 -11.22 6.84
N LYS A 81 0.79 -11.25 7.51
CA LYS A 81 0.86 -11.11 8.98
C LYS A 81 0.90 -9.65 9.37
N ARG A 82 0.20 -9.32 10.46
CA ARG A 82 0.17 -7.96 11.03
C ARG A 82 1.29 -7.78 12.06
N ASP A 83 2.52 -7.70 11.56
CA ASP A 83 3.75 -7.50 12.33
C ASP A 83 4.79 -6.66 11.54
N GLU A 84 6.02 -6.56 12.05
CA GLU A 84 7.12 -5.80 11.42
C GLU A 84 7.59 -6.41 10.10
N GLY A 85 7.30 -7.68 9.84
CA GLY A 85 7.67 -8.38 8.61
C GLY A 85 7.07 -7.74 7.34
N THR A 86 6.00 -6.94 7.50
CA THR A 86 5.39 -6.17 6.41
C THR A 86 6.32 -5.16 5.74
N PHE A 87 7.40 -4.73 6.42
CA PHE A 87 8.42 -3.84 5.84
C PHE A 87 9.66 -4.60 5.32
N SER A 88 9.68 -5.93 5.45
CA SER A 88 10.83 -6.73 5.02
C SER A 88 10.76 -6.99 3.52
N VAL A 89 11.81 -6.59 2.81
CA VAL A 89 11.98 -6.83 1.37
C VAL A 89 13.27 -7.63 1.19
N ALA A 90 13.15 -8.86 0.70
CA ALA A 90 14.30 -9.73 0.48
C ALA A 90 15.20 -9.21 -0.65
N ASP A 91 16.46 -9.64 -0.66
CA ASP A 91 17.47 -9.16 -1.60
C ASP A 91 17.17 -9.56 -3.07
N ASP A 92 16.42 -10.63 -3.27
CA ASP A 92 16.00 -11.17 -4.57
C ASP A 92 14.70 -10.55 -5.12
N GLU A 93 14.00 -9.73 -4.33
CA GLU A 93 12.77 -9.06 -4.77
C GLU A 93 13.11 -7.77 -5.53
N THR A 94 12.76 -7.64 -6.82
CA THR A 94 13.02 -6.38 -7.53
C THR A 94 11.97 -5.33 -7.19
N LEU A 95 12.27 -4.04 -7.39
CA LEU A 95 11.28 -2.97 -7.25
C LEU A 95 10.07 -3.20 -8.16
N ALA A 96 10.31 -3.68 -9.39
CA ALA A 96 9.26 -4.00 -10.34
C ALA A 96 8.34 -5.12 -9.82
N ASP A 97 8.92 -6.16 -9.21
CA ASP A 97 8.15 -7.28 -8.65
C ASP A 97 7.30 -6.83 -7.45
N VAL A 98 7.84 -5.99 -6.57
CA VAL A 98 7.12 -5.45 -5.42
C VAL A 98 5.97 -4.53 -5.85
N ILE A 99 6.17 -3.71 -6.89
CA ILE A 99 5.08 -2.91 -7.47
C ILE A 99 4.00 -3.83 -8.06
N ALA A 100 4.40 -4.82 -8.85
CA ALA A 100 3.45 -5.76 -9.46
C ALA A 100 2.69 -6.58 -8.41
N GLU A 101 3.36 -6.97 -7.32
CA GLU A 101 2.74 -7.60 -6.17
C GLU A 101 1.68 -6.70 -5.54
N TYR A 102 2.01 -5.43 -5.30
CA TYR A 102 1.07 -4.47 -4.73
C TYR A 102 -0.15 -4.25 -5.64
N GLU A 103 0.06 -4.10 -6.95
CA GLU A 103 -1.03 -3.96 -7.92
C GLU A 103 -1.96 -5.18 -7.93
N ARG A 104 -1.41 -6.40 -7.88
CA ARG A 104 -2.21 -7.65 -7.77
C ARG A 104 -3.02 -7.68 -6.47
N ALA A 105 -2.39 -7.37 -5.33
CA ALA A 105 -3.05 -7.34 -4.04
C ALA A 105 -4.19 -6.30 -4.02
N SER A 106 -3.94 -5.10 -4.54
CA SER A 106 -4.96 -4.05 -4.66
C SER A 106 -6.12 -4.46 -5.57
N GLN A 107 -5.86 -5.14 -6.69
CA GLN A 107 -6.91 -5.64 -7.58
C GLN A 107 -7.79 -6.68 -6.86
N ARG A 108 -7.19 -7.64 -6.17
CA ARG A 108 -7.92 -8.64 -5.38
C ARG A 108 -8.72 -8.00 -4.25
N SER A 109 -8.18 -6.97 -3.60
CA SER A 109 -8.92 -6.19 -2.60
C SER A 109 -10.19 -5.56 -3.16
N ARG A 110 -10.18 -5.05 -4.40
CA ARG A 110 -11.40 -4.52 -5.05
C ARG A 110 -12.45 -5.59 -5.23
N GLU A 111 -12.04 -6.74 -5.74
CA GLU A 111 -12.93 -7.86 -6.02
C GLU A 111 -13.62 -8.30 -4.73
N ILE A 112 -12.84 -8.48 -3.66
CA ILE A 112 -13.37 -8.83 -2.34
C ILE A 112 -14.30 -7.72 -1.84
N ALA A 113 -13.85 -6.46 -1.84
CA ALA A 113 -14.64 -5.35 -1.33
C ALA A 113 -15.94 -5.11 -2.11
N SER A 114 -16.01 -5.50 -3.39
CA SER A 114 -17.23 -5.38 -4.20
C SER A 114 -18.34 -6.36 -3.78
N GLY A 115 -17.98 -7.43 -3.07
CA GLY A 115 -18.92 -8.42 -2.55
C GLY A 115 -19.61 -8.02 -1.25
N PHE A 116 -19.27 -6.86 -0.66
CA PHE A 116 -19.82 -6.38 0.60
C PHE A 116 -20.48 -5.00 0.43
N ALA A 117 -21.60 -4.80 1.13
CA ALA A 117 -22.18 -3.49 1.32
C ALA A 117 -21.33 -2.66 2.30
N LEU A 118 -21.40 -1.33 2.18
CA LEU A 118 -20.66 -0.41 3.07
C LEU A 118 -21.01 -0.60 4.56
N ASP A 119 -22.25 -0.99 4.84
CA ASP A 119 -22.78 -1.22 6.19
C ASP A 119 -22.60 -2.66 6.69
N ASP A 120 -22.04 -3.56 5.90
CA ASP A 120 -21.68 -4.90 6.39
C ASP A 120 -20.61 -4.76 7.48
N ILE A 121 -20.78 -5.51 8.56
CA ILE A 121 -19.92 -5.46 9.75
C ILE A 121 -19.32 -6.84 10.07
N LYS A 122 -18.10 -6.84 10.62
CA LYS A 122 -17.44 -8.02 11.19
C LYS A 122 -16.70 -7.63 12.47
N ASP A 123 -16.66 -8.54 13.43
CA ASP A 123 -15.88 -8.33 14.65
C ASP A 123 -14.39 -8.56 14.39
N ASN A 124 -13.59 -7.56 14.72
CA ASN A 124 -12.13 -7.61 14.68
C ASN A 124 -11.57 -7.65 16.10
N PRO A 125 -10.66 -8.58 16.44
CA PRO A 125 -10.10 -8.68 17.79
C PRO A 125 -9.33 -7.45 18.29
N ARG A 126 -8.83 -6.60 17.37
CA ARG A 126 -8.05 -5.40 17.71
C ARG A 126 -8.87 -4.12 17.59
N GLU A 127 -9.68 -4.01 16.52
CA GLU A 127 -10.42 -2.78 16.22
C GLU A 127 -11.88 -2.79 16.71
N GLY A 128 -12.37 -3.90 17.28
CA GLY A 128 -13.77 -4.09 17.62
C GLY A 128 -14.64 -4.38 16.40
N THR A 129 -15.94 -4.09 16.48
CA THR A 129 -16.86 -4.25 15.35
C THR A 129 -16.59 -3.18 14.29
N VAL A 130 -16.16 -3.60 13.10
CA VAL A 130 -15.81 -2.70 11.99
C VAL A 130 -16.70 -2.93 10.78
N SER A 131 -17.05 -1.86 10.09
CA SER A 131 -17.80 -1.93 8.82
C SER A 131 -16.89 -1.89 7.60
N MET A 132 -17.38 -2.33 6.44
CA MET A 132 -16.66 -2.20 5.18
C MET A 132 -16.34 -0.73 4.88
N ARG A 133 -17.28 0.18 5.17
CA ARG A 133 -17.05 1.63 5.10
C ARG A 133 -15.85 2.05 5.94
N TRP A 134 -15.80 1.61 7.20
CA TRP A 134 -14.67 1.94 8.07
C TRP A 134 -13.36 1.36 7.54
N THR A 135 -13.35 0.12 7.04
CA THR A 135 -12.14 -0.47 6.46
C THR A 135 -11.63 0.32 5.25
N LEU A 136 -12.50 0.75 4.34
CA LEU A 136 -12.10 1.57 3.19
C LEU A 136 -11.50 2.91 3.66
N VAL A 137 -12.11 3.57 4.64
CA VAL A 137 -11.58 4.82 5.23
C VAL A 137 -10.24 4.59 5.92
N ALA A 138 -10.08 3.50 6.67
CA ALA A 138 -8.83 3.15 7.32
C ALA A 138 -7.71 2.90 6.30
N MET A 139 -8.00 2.20 5.19
CA MET A 139 -7.05 1.97 4.10
C MET A 139 -6.67 3.27 3.38
N ILE A 140 -7.61 4.19 3.18
CA ILE A 140 -7.32 5.53 2.64
C ILE A 140 -6.34 6.27 3.54
N GLN A 141 -6.59 6.28 4.86
CA GLN A 141 -5.70 6.92 5.84
C GLN A 141 -4.31 6.28 5.84
N GLU A 142 -4.23 4.95 5.86
CA GLU A 142 -2.99 4.18 5.85
C GLU A 142 -2.11 4.57 4.66
N PHE A 143 -2.69 4.56 3.45
CA PHE A 143 -1.96 4.80 2.23
C PHE A 143 -1.62 6.27 2.01
N ALA A 144 -2.50 7.19 2.39
CA ALA A 144 -2.18 8.63 2.34
C ALA A 144 -0.99 8.97 3.23
N ARG A 145 -0.94 8.40 4.45
CA ARG A 145 0.17 8.61 5.39
C ARG A 145 1.49 8.06 4.83
N HIS A 146 1.47 6.85 4.27
CA HIS A 146 2.67 6.24 3.71
C HIS A 146 3.11 6.86 2.39
N ALA A 147 2.18 7.35 1.56
CA ALA A 147 2.52 8.14 0.38
C ALA A 147 3.26 9.42 0.79
N GLY A 148 2.79 10.12 1.82
CA GLY A 148 3.50 11.29 2.36
C GLY A 148 4.90 10.96 2.90
N HIS A 149 5.07 9.81 3.56
CA HIS A 149 6.41 9.34 3.93
C HIS A 149 7.30 9.08 2.70
N GLY A 150 6.74 8.45 1.66
CA GLY A 150 7.44 8.19 0.40
C GLY A 150 7.86 9.47 -0.32
N ASP A 151 7.03 10.51 -0.31
CA ASP A 151 7.37 11.83 -0.88
C ASP A 151 8.59 12.45 -0.19
N ILE A 152 8.67 12.40 1.14
CA ILE A 152 9.82 12.91 1.91
C ILE A 152 11.09 12.11 1.66
N LEU A 153 10.98 10.79 1.50
CA LEU A 153 12.13 9.95 1.12
C LEU A 153 12.58 10.27 -0.30
N ARG A 154 11.63 10.50 -1.21
CA ARG A 154 11.93 10.83 -2.60
C ARG A 154 12.64 12.17 -2.73
N GLU A 155 12.16 13.18 -2.01
CA GLU A 155 12.81 14.48 -1.92
C GLU A 155 14.29 14.35 -1.51
N GLN A 156 14.58 13.56 -0.47
CA GLN A 156 15.95 13.34 -0.01
C GLN A 156 16.84 12.58 -1.00
N ILE A 157 16.26 11.66 -1.78
CA ILE A 157 16.97 10.91 -2.84
C ILE A 157 17.31 11.85 -3.99
N ASP A 158 16.31 12.58 -4.50
CA ASP A 158 16.46 13.45 -5.67
C ASP A 158 17.40 14.65 -5.38
N GLN A 159 17.45 15.12 -4.13
CA GLN A 159 18.36 16.18 -3.69
C GLN A 159 19.79 15.68 -3.39
N CYS A 160 20.05 14.36 -3.42
CA CYS A 160 21.39 13.81 -3.24
C CYS A 160 22.14 13.89 -4.58
N PRO A 161 23.16 14.77 -4.75
CA PRO A 161 23.91 14.82 -6.00
C PRO A 161 24.54 13.44 -6.23
N THR A 162 24.33 12.86 -7.42
CA THR A 162 25.12 11.70 -7.88
C THR A 162 26.58 12.03 -7.61
N GLN A 163 27.26 11.25 -6.76
CA GLN A 163 28.68 11.47 -6.48
C GLN A 163 29.42 11.47 -7.83
N ALA A 164 29.92 12.65 -8.22
CA ALA A 164 30.83 12.74 -9.35
C ALA A 164 32.04 11.85 -9.05
N PRO A 165 32.58 11.10 -10.04
CA PRO A 165 33.78 10.32 -9.81
C PRO A 165 34.90 11.26 -9.35
N THR A 166 35.52 10.90 -8.23
CA THR A 166 36.69 11.60 -7.69
C THR A 166 37.81 11.59 -8.75
N PRO A 167 38.45 12.74 -9.03
CA PRO A 167 39.53 12.83 -10.01
C PRO A 167 40.77 12.00 -9.64
#